data_AF-X1TRD0-F1
#
_entry.id   AF-X1TRD0-F1
#
_cell.length_a   1.000
_cell.length_b   1.000
_cell.length_c   1.000
_cell.angle_alpha   90.00
_cell.angle_beta   90.00
_cell.angle_gamma   90.00
#
_symmetry.space_group_name_H-M   'P 1'
#
loop_
_entity.id
_entity.type
_entity.pdbx_description
1 polymer ?
#
loop_
_entity_poly.entity_id
_entity_poly.type
_entity_poly.pdbx_seq_one_letter_code
_entity_poly.pdbx_strand_id
1 'polypeptide(L)' 'GVYYGITECNLRAFIVDLSPEEKKATAIGIYHTTVGVIVFPASLLMGILWRYINPAFAFGFCGTIAFISAFLLFFVKGER' A
#
# COMPACT_ATOMS: atom_id res chain seq x y z
N GLY A 1 7.98 8.01 8.27
CA GLY A 1 9.20 7.39 8.80
C GLY A 1 8.89 6.12 9.53
N VAL A 2 8.45 6.22 10.78
CA VAL A 2 8.19 5.07 11.66
C VAL A 2 7.15 4.10 11.10
N TYR A 3 5.95 4.58 10.72
CA TYR A 3 4.90 3.74 10.12
C TYR A 3 5.40 2.96 8.89
N TYR A 4 6.02 3.67 7.94
CA TYR A 4 6.50 3.06 6.70
C TYR A 4 7.56 1.99 6.99
N GLY A 5 8.48 2.24 7.93
CA GLY A 5 9.49 1.25 8.32
C GLY A 5 8.90 -0.01 8.98
N ILE A 6 7.89 0.14 9.84
CA ILE A 6 7.23 -1.02 10.47
C ILE A 6 6.47 -1.84 9.41
N THR A 7 5.70 -1.17 8.57
CA THR A 7 4.82 -1.83 7.60
C THR A 7 5.61 -2.47 6.46
N GLU A 8 6.53 -1.75 5.82
CA GLU A 8 7.29 -2.27 4.67
C GLU A 8 8.23 -3.42 5.04
N CYS A 9 8.87 -3.36 6.21
CA CYS A 9 9.75 -4.44 6.66
C CYS A 9 8.95 -5.74 6.88
N ASN A 10 7.79 -5.64 7.53
CA ASN A 10 6.91 -6.78 7.76
C ASN A 10 6.34 -7.35 6.45
N LEU A 11 5.91 -6.48 5.51
CA LEU A 11 5.40 -6.94 4.21
C LEU A 11 6.48 -7.69 3.41
N ARG A 12 7.71 -7.17 3.36
CA ARG A 12 8.80 -7.86 2.64
C ARG A 12 9.15 -9.19 3.28
N ALA A 13 9.24 -9.26 4.61
CA ALA A 13 9.49 -10.53 5.31
C ALA A 13 8.40 -11.55 4.97
N PHE A 14 7.13 -11.14 5.02
CA PHE A 14 6.00 -11.99 4.67
C PHE A 14 6.04 -12.49 3.22
N ILE A 15 6.40 -11.64 2.26
CA ILE A 15 6.56 -12.05 0.85
C ILE A 15 7.67 -13.09 0.70
N VAL A 16 8.79 -12.91 1.40
CA VAL A 16 9.91 -13.87 1.37
C VAL A 16 9.52 -15.20 1.99
N ASP A 17 8.77 -15.20 3.09
CA ASP A 17 8.29 -16.41 3.78
C ASP A 17 7.28 -17.19 2.92
N LEU A 18 6.47 -16.49 2.13
CA LEU A 18 5.49 -17.11 1.22
C LEU A 18 6.13 -17.63 -0.09
N SER A 19 7.34 -17.19 -0.42
CA SER A 19 7.99 -17.49 -1.71
C SER A 19 8.88 -18.74 -1.64
N PRO A 20 8.92 -19.58 -2.69
CA PRO A 20 9.86 -20.69 -2.78
C PRO A 20 11.30 -20.19 -2.71
N GLU A 21 12.20 -20.96 -2.06
CA GLU A 21 13.60 -20.54 -1.79
C GLU A 21 14.33 -20.03 -3.03
N GLU A 22 14.11 -20.65 -4.18
CA GLU A 22 14.74 -20.33 -5.46
C GLU A 22 14.25 -19.02 -6.10
N LYS A 23 13.08 -18.50 -5.69
CA LYS A 23 12.41 -17.35 -6.34
C LYS A 23 12.19 -16.14 -5.44
N LYS A 24 12.77 -16.13 -4.23
CA LYS A 24 12.64 -15.03 -3.24
C LYS A 24 13.03 -13.67 -3.83
N ALA A 25 14.14 -13.60 -4.57
CA ALA A 25 14.60 -12.36 -5.20
C ALA A 25 13.63 -11.87 -6.29
N THR A 26 13.09 -12.79 -7.10
CA THR A 26 12.11 -12.46 -8.15
C THR A 26 10.78 -12.00 -7.55
N ALA A 27 10.30 -12.64 -6.47
CA ALA A 27 9.08 -12.24 -5.79
C ALA A 27 9.14 -10.80 -5.26
N ILE A 28 10.28 -10.42 -4.66
CA ILE A 28 10.50 -9.04 -4.21
C ILE A 28 10.63 -8.07 -5.39
N GLY A 29 11.31 -8.47 -6.47
CA GLY A 29 11.41 -7.66 -7.69
C GLY A 29 10.04 -7.38 -8.34
N ILE A 30 9.20 -8.40 -8.45
CA ILE A 30 7.82 -8.26 -8.94
C ILE A 30 7.01 -7.37 -8.02
N TYR A 31 7.08 -7.55 -6.70
CA TYR A 31 6.40 -6.68 -5.73
C TYR A 31 6.72 -5.20 -5.98
N HIS A 32 8.00 -4.83 -6.04
CA HIS A 32 8.39 -3.43 -6.28
C HIS A 32 7.98 -2.92 -7.66
N THR A 33 8.02 -3.78 -8.67
CA THR A 33 7.57 -3.43 -10.02
C THR A 33 6.07 -3.13 -10.03
N THR A 34 5.27 -4.00 -9.42
CA THR A 34 3.81 -3.84 -9.30
C THR A 34 3.47 -2.59 -8.48
N VAL A 35 4.14 -2.37 -7.34
CA VAL A 35 3.96 -1.15 -6.53
C VAL A 35 4.26 0.10 -7.37
N GLY A 36 5.38 0.13 -8.09
CA GLY A 36 5.74 1.26 -8.95
C GLY A 36 4.72 1.52 -10.07
N VAL A 37 4.25 0.46 -10.72
CA VAL A 37 3.24 0.54 -11.79
C VAL A 37 1.90 1.04 -11.26
N ILE A 38 1.51 0.70 -10.03
CA ILE A 38 0.27 1.16 -9.39
C ILE A 38 0.41 2.59 -8.84
N VAL A 39 1.59 2.95 -8.31
CA VAL A 39 1.81 4.29 -7.74
C VAL A 39 1.72 5.38 -8.80
N PHE A 40 2.05 5.07 -10.04
CA PHE A 40 2.00 5.99 -11.17
C PHE A 40 0.57 6.52 -11.46
N PRO A 41 -0.43 5.66 -11.77
CA PRO A 41 -1.81 6.12 -11.95
C PRO A 41 -2.41 6.68 -10.66
N ALA A 42 -2.04 6.15 -9.49
CA ALA A 42 -2.53 6.69 -8.20
C ALA A 42 -2.08 8.15 -7.99
N SER A 43 -0.81 8.44 -8.27
CA SER A 43 -0.26 9.80 -8.18
C SER A 43 -0.88 10.73 -9.22
N LEU A 44 -1.13 10.23 -10.43
CA LEU A 44 -1.79 11.00 -11.48
C LEU A 44 -3.23 11.36 -11.09
N LEU A 45 -4.02 10.40 -10.60
CA LEU A 45 -5.38 10.63 -10.12
C LEU A 45 -5.41 11.63 -8.96
N MET A 46 -4.47 11.52 -8.02
CA MET A 46 -4.36 12.46 -6.90
C MET A 46 -3.99 13.87 -7.37
N GLY A 47 -3.07 13.99 -8.34
CA GLY A 47 -2.70 15.27 -8.94
C GLY A 47 -3.85 15.94 -9.68
N ILE A 48 -4.67 15.17 -10.40
CA ILE A 48 -5.89 15.66 -11.04
C ILE A 48 -6.88 16.14 -9.98
N LEU A 49 -7.11 15.35 -8.92
CA LEU A 49 -8.04 15.69 -7.84
C LEU A 49 -7.61 16.97 -7.11
N TRP A 50 -6.31 17.15 -6.89
CA TRP A 50 -5.72 18.34 -6.30
C TRP A 50 -5.93 19.59 -7.16
N ARG A 51 -5.76 19.47 -8.49
CA ARG A 51 -5.82 20.60 -9.42
C ARG A 51 -7.25 21.04 -9.75
N TYR A 52 -8.20 20.11 -9.87
CA TYR A 52 -9.55 20.41 -10.37
C TYR A 52 -10.60 20.59 -9.27
N ILE A 53 -10.43 20.03 -8.07
CA ILE A 53 -11.44 20.11 -7.01
C ILE A 53 -10.95 21.01 -5.86
N ASN A 54 -10.06 20.49 -5.01
CA ASN A 54 -9.45 21.23 -3.91
C ASN A 54 -8.42 20.31 -3.21
N PRO A 55 -7.27 20.84 -2.74
CA PRO A 55 -6.35 20.10 -1.88
C PRO A 55 -7.01 19.45 -0.66
N ALA A 56 -7.95 20.13 -0.02
CA ALA A 56 -8.66 19.61 1.14
C ALA A 56 -9.47 18.33 0.83
N PHE A 57 -10.02 18.26 -0.39
CA PHE A 57 -10.79 17.10 -0.84
C PHE A 57 -9.88 15.89 -1.12
N ALA A 58 -8.71 16.13 -1.72
CA ALA A 58 -7.68 15.11 -1.93
C ALA A 58 -7.22 14.46 -0.61
N PHE A 59 -6.93 15.28 0.41
CA PHE A 59 -6.58 14.77 1.74
C PHE A 59 -7.75 14.06 2.43
N GLY A 60 -8.97 14.62 2.34
CA GLY A 60 -10.16 13.98 2.90
C GLY A 60 -10.43 12.60 2.29
N PHE A 61 -10.28 12.47 0.97
CA PHE A 61 -10.43 11.21 0.26
C PHE A 61 -9.41 10.16 0.74
N CYS A 62 -8.13 10.50 0.80
CA CYS A 62 -7.12 9.60 1.37
C CYS A 62 -7.38 9.26 2.84
N GLY A 63 -7.83 10.23 3.64
CA GLY A 63 -8.17 10.03 5.04
C GLY A 63 -9.32 9.05 5.23
N THR A 64 -10.41 9.19 4.46
CA THR A 64 -11.54 8.25 4.51
C THR A 64 -11.13 6.84 4.10
N ILE A 65 -10.31 6.69 3.06
CA ILE A 65 -9.76 5.39 2.66
C ILE A 65 -8.92 4.78 3.78
N ALA A 66 -8.01 5.56 4.39
CA ALA A 66 -7.19 5.09 5.50
C ALA A 66 -8.05 4.64 6.69
N PHE A 67 -9.12 5.38 6.99
CA PHE A 67 -10.04 5.05 8.07
C PHE A 67 -10.84 3.77 7.79
N ILE A 68 -11.33 3.61 6.55
CA ILE A 68 -12.01 2.38 6.10
C ILE A 68 -11.05 1.19 6.18
N SER A 69 -9.81 1.33 5.70
CA SER A 69 -8.81 0.26 5.78
C SER A 69 -8.47 -0.12 7.21
N ALA A 70 -8.29 0.86 8.10
CA ALA A 70 -8.06 0.62 9.52
C ALA A 70 -9.25 -0.13 10.15
N PHE A 71 -10.47 0.30 9.84
CA PHE A 71 -11.69 -0.37 10.27
C PHE A 71 -11.76 -1.81 9.75
N LEU A 72 -11.48 -2.05 8.47
CA LEU A 72 -11.51 -3.38 7.87
C LEU A 72 -10.47 -4.32 8.48
N LEU A 73 -9.28 -3.81 8.81
CA LEU A 73 -8.25 -4.58 9.51
C LEU A 73 -8.68 -5.01 10.92
N PHE A 74 -9.55 -4.26 11.62
CA PHE A 74 -10.13 -4.73 12.88
C PHE A 74 -11.08 -5.93 12.68
N PHE A 75 -11.74 -6.03 11.53
CA PHE A 75 -12.62 -7.16 11.18
C PHE A 75 -11.86 -8.35 10.60
N VAL A 76 -10.64 -8.15 10.09
CA VAL A 76 -9.69 -9.24 9.82
C VAL A 76 -9.16 -9.78 11.15
N LYS A 77 -10.07 -10.32 11.96
CA LYS A 77 -9.76 -11.06 13.18
C LYS A 77 -9.46 -12.49 12.77
N GLY A 78 -8.22 -12.89 13.09
CA GLY A 78 -7.59 -14.11 12.62
C GLY A 78 -8.41 -15.37 12.82
N GLU A 79 -8.59 -16.08 11.71
CA GLU A 79 -8.69 -17.53 11.70
C GLU A 79 -7.32 -18.05 12.17
N ARG A 80 -7.21 -18.26 13.48
CA ARG A 80 -6.14 -19.05 14.09
C ARG A 80 -6.53 -20.52 14.03
#